data_AF-A0A140GV22-F1
#
_entry.id   AF-A0A140GV22-F1
#
_cell.length_a   1.000
_cell.length_b   1.000
_cell.length_c   1.000
_cell.angle_alpha   90.00
_cell.angle_beta   90.00
_cell.angle_gamma   90.00
#
_symmetry.space_group_name_H-M   'P 1'
#
loop_
_entity.id
_entity.type
_entity.pdbx_description
1 polymer ?
#
loop_
_entity_poly.entity_id
_entity_poly.type
_entity_poly.pdbx_seq_one_letter_code
_entity_poly.pdbx_strand_id
1 'polypeptide(L)'
;MSVMRIRTAFILAAALAAPAAAYSVMADVPKELPRLSNCFANGASTYQIVAKATAPDYRIRIDSAAAHPDLRMQLVDRPEHADFVLVDDADGEPGTCRSARTVTHDGSAGKPDVTVQLSTDTKNVDYRLYVRSARFSQQDAAALLAAMWKADRGRKVADLAPR
;
A
#
# COMPACT_ATOMS: atom_id res chain seq x y z
N MET A 1 -16.26 67.44 -49.26
CA MET A 1 -17.48 67.46 -48.43
C MET A 1 -18.66 67.04 -49.28
N SER A 2 -19.18 65.82 -49.09
CA SER A 2 -20.60 65.49 -49.17
C SER A 2 -20.82 64.08 -48.63
N VAL A 3 -21.89 63.90 -47.85
CA VAL A 3 -22.14 62.79 -46.93
C VAL A 3 -23.26 61.90 -47.49
N MET A 4 -23.15 60.60 -47.17
CA MET A 4 -24.23 59.62 -46.96
C MET A 4 -24.96 59.02 -48.18
N ARG A 5 -24.99 57.68 -48.23
CA ARG A 5 -26.24 56.92 -48.03
C ARG A 5 -25.98 55.44 -47.77
N ILE A 6 -26.34 55.04 -46.56
CA ILE A 6 -26.46 53.66 -46.07
C ILE A 6 -27.59 52.95 -46.84
N ARG A 7 -27.35 51.72 -47.30
CA ARG A 7 -28.40 50.71 -47.47
C ARG A 7 -27.95 49.35 -46.99
N THR A 8 -28.57 48.95 -45.90
CA THR A 8 -28.52 47.69 -45.18
C THR A 8 -29.07 46.54 -46.03
N ALA A 9 -28.39 45.39 -46.05
CA ALA A 9 -29.01 44.09 -46.28
C ALA A 9 -28.10 42.99 -45.69
N PHE A 10 -28.29 42.68 -44.41
CA PHE A 10 -27.74 41.46 -43.80
C PHE A 10 -28.72 40.32 -44.07
N ILE A 11 -28.35 39.39 -44.96
CA ILE A 11 -29.06 38.12 -45.10
C ILE A 11 -28.29 37.08 -44.29
N LEU A 12 -28.91 36.61 -43.21
CA LEU A 12 -28.48 35.45 -42.42
C LEU A 12 -28.62 34.18 -43.26
N ALA A 13 -27.55 33.40 -43.35
CA ALA A 13 -27.62 31.96 -43.63
C ALA A 13 -26.93 31.23 -42.48
N ALA A 14 -27.72 30.80 -41.50
CA ALA A 14 -27.27 29.93 -40.42
C ALA A 14 -27.21 28.48 -40.93
N ALA A 15 -26.04 28.04 -41.37
CA ALA A 15 -25.77 26.62 -41.59
C ALA A 15 -25.44 25.98 -40.23
N LEU A 16 -26.41 25.28 -39.65
CA LEU A 16 -26.19 24.40 -38.50
C LEU A 16 -25.33 23.21 -38.93
N ALA A 17 -24.02 23.35 -38.84
CA ALA A 17 -23.11 22.22 -38.82
C ALA A 17 -23.15 21.61 -37.41
N ALA A 18 -23.79 20.47 -37.24
CA ALA A 18 -23.71 19.69 -36.01
C ALA A 18 -22.32 19.06 -35.90
N PRO A 19 -21.49 19.37 -34.89
CA PRO A 19 -20.34 18.55 -34.60
C PRO A 19 -20.85 17.29 -33.90
N ALA A 20 -20.80 16.16 -34.59
CA ALA A 20 -20.88 14.85 -33.94
C ALA A 20 -19.62 14.70 -33.05
N ALA A 21 -19.70 15.19 -31.82
CA ALA A 21 -18.69 14.92 -30.81
C ALA A 21 -18.82 13.43 -30.41
N ALA A 22 -18.05 12.58 -31.08
CA ALA A 22 -17.76 11.26 -30.58
C ALA A 22 -16.93 11.43 -29.30
N TYR A 23 -17.59 11.35 -28.16
CA TYR A 23 -16.91 11.25 -26.87
C TYR A 23 -16.21 9.89 -26.83
N SER A 24 -14.93 9.86 -27.19
CA SER A 24 -14.06 8.75 -26.86
C SER A 24 -13.86 8.76 -25.35
N VAL A 25 -14.65 7.95 -24.65
CA VAL A 25 -14.37 7.53 -23.28
C VAL A 25 -13.12 6.66 -23.36
N MET A 26 -11.95 7.28 -23.31
CA MET A 26 -10.72 6.60 -22.96
C MET A 26 -10.88 6.26 -21.48
N ALA A 27 -11.34 5.05 -21.22
CA ALA A 27 -11.16 4.46 -19.91
C ALA A 27 -9.66 4.50 -19.62
N ASP A 28 -9.25 5.29 -18.64
CA ASP A 28 -7.97 5.13 -17.95
C ASP A 28 -7.93 3.69 -17.45
N VAL A 29 -7.39 2.79 -18.26
CA VAL A 29 -6.93 1.48 -17.81
C VAL A 29 -5.68 1.81 -17.01
N PRO A 30 -5.67 1.73 -15.66
CA PRO A 30 -4.41 1.83 -14.95
C PRO A 30 -3.53 0.72 -15.52
N LYS A 31 -2.42 1.14 -16.12
CA LYS A 31 -1.36 0.26 -16.57
C LYS A 31 -0.87 -0.47 -15.33
N GLU A 32 -1.47 -1.62 -15.02
CA GLU A 32 -0.99 -2.55 -14.00
C GLU A 32 0.38 -3.00 -14.49
N LEU A 33 1.41 -2.28 -14.03
CA LEU A 33 2.78 -2.77 -14.08
C LEU A 33 2.76 -4.18 -13.48
N PRO A 34 3.36 -5.18 -14.15
CA PRO A 34 3.44 -6.52 -13.61
C PRO A 34 3.99 -6.42 -12.19
N ARG A 35 3.17 -6.71 -11.18
CA ARG A 35 3.62 -6.65 -9.80
C ARG A 35 4.56 -7.84 -9.61
N LEU A 36 5.86 -7.53 -9.60
CA LEU A 36 6.89 -8.48 -9.19
C LEU A 36 6.52 -9.07 -7.82
N SER A 37 6.83 -10.33 -7.55
CA SER A 37 6.20 -11.10 -6.46
C SER A 37 6.40 -10.45 -5.08
N ASN A 38 5.35 -9.86 -4.51
CA ASN A 38 5.34 -9.32 -3.14
C ASN A 38 5.13 -10.40 -2.06
N CYS A 39 5.65 -11.61 -2.30
CA CYS A 39 5.37 -12.78 -1.47
C CYS A 39 6.53 -13.02 -0.49
N PHE A 40 6.20 -13.22 0.78
CA PHE A 40 7.17 -13.50 1.84
C PHE A 40 6.78 -14.79 2.55
N ALA A 41 7.71 -15.73 2.66
CA ALA A 41 7.49 -16.97 3.39
C ALA A 41 7.96 -16.85 4.84
N ASN A 42 7.17 -17.38 5.78
CA ASN A 42 7.57 -17.64 7.16
C ASN A 42 7.04 -19.02 7.57
N GLY A 43 7.95 -19.99 7.67
CA GLY A 43 7.60 -21.40 7.84
C GLY A 43 6.68 -21.89 6.70
N ALA A 44 5.53 -22.45 7.05
CA ALA A 44 4.53 -22.94 6.10
C ALA A 44 3.55 -21.86 5.61
N SER A 45 3.67 -20.62 6.08
CA SER A 45 2.78 -19.51 5.68
C SER A 45 3.45 -18.61 4.65
N THR A 46 2.66 -18.15 3.69
CA THR A 46 3.05 -17.11 2.73
C THR A 46 2.24 -15.85 3.02
N TYR A 47 2.89 -14.70 2.95
CA TYR A 47 2.30 -13.38 3.18
C TYR A 47 2.47 -12.54 1.93
N GLN A 48 1.49 -11.69 1.63
CA GLN A 48 1.55 -10.76 0.52
C GLN A 48 1.24 -9.35 1.01
N ILE A 49 2.17 -8.42 0.80
CA ILE A 49 1.94 -7.00 1.09
C ILE A 49 1.15 -6.39 -0.08
N VAL A 50 -0.02 -5.85 0.24
CA VAL A 50 -0.92 -5.21 -0.71
C VAL A 50 -1.17 -3.77 -0.28
N ALA A 51 -1.14 -2.84 -1.24
CA ALA A 51 -1.28 -1.41 -0.93
C ALA A 51 -2.65 -1.07 -0.34
N LYS A 52 -3.71 -1.74 -0.81
CA LYS A 52 -5.08 -1.63 -0.29
C LYS A 52 -5.79 -2.96 -0.48
N ALA A 53 -6.55 -3.37 0.53
CA ALA A 53 -7.49 -4.47 0.46
C ALA A 53 -8.70 -4.17 1.34
N THR A 54 -9.91 -4.46 0.84
CA THR A 54 -11.16 -4.22 1.57
C THR A 54 -11.25 -5.10 2.81
N ALA A 55 -10.87 -6.38 2.68
CA ALA A 55 -10.88 -7.38 3.74
C ALA A 55 -9.53 -8.13 3.75
N PRO A 56 -8.45 -7.49 4.23
CA PRO A 56 -7.15 -8.15 4.36
C PRO A 56 -7.20 -9.22 5.46
N ASP A 57 -6.34 -10.23 5.38
CA ASP A 57 -6.15 -11.18 6.47
C ASP A 57 -5.52 -10.53 7.71
N TYR A 58 -4.68 -9.51 7.48
CA TYR A 58 -4.10 -8.67 8.54
C TYR A 58 -4.14 -7.19 8.16
N ARG A 59 -4.80 -6.39 9.01
CA ARG A 59 -4.81 -4.92 8.97
C ARG A 59 -3.93 -4.36 10.07
N ILE A 60 -2.79 -3.79 9.69
CA ILE A 60 -1.83 -3.23 10.64
C ILE A 60 -1.98 -1.71 10.71
N ARG A 61 -2.04 -1.14 11.91
CA ARG A 61 -1.91 0.31 12.11
C ARG A 61 -0.46 0.63 12.42
N ILE A 62 0.13 1.57 11.70
CA ILE A 62 1.47 2.08 11.98
C ILE A 62 1.33 3.53 12.45
N ASP A 63 1.71 3.78 13.69
CA ASP A 63 1.59 5.07 14.34
C ASP A 63 2.77 5.27 15.30
N SER A 64 3.69 6.17 14.94
CA SER A 64 4.88 6.47 15.75
C SER A 64 4.54 7.14 17.09
N ALA A 65 3.37 7.75 17.22
CA ALA A 65 2.90 8.41 18.43
C ALA A 65 1.94 7.54 19.27
N ALA A 66 1.72 6.27 18.89
CA ALA A 66 0.83 5.38 19.61
C ALA A 66 1.24 5.25 21.10
N ALA A 67 0.35 5.64 22.01
CA ALA A 67 0.59 5.56 23.45
C ALA A 67 0.64 4.11 23.96
N HIS A 68 -0.21 3.25 23.40
CA HIS A 68 -0.35 1.84 23.75
C HIS A 68 -0.23 0.96 22.50
N PRO A 69 0.97 0.85 21.90
CA PRO A 69 1.18 -0.04 20.77
C PRO A 69 1.20 -1.50 21.25
N ASP A 70 0.78 -2.41 20.36
CA ASP A 70 0.94 -3.85 20.55
C ASP A 70 2.40 -4.30 20.34
N LEU A 71 3.12 -3.57 19.47
CA LEU A 71 4.52 -3.80 19.13
C LEU A 71 5.29 -2.47 19.01
N ARG A 72 6.48 -2.44 19.61
CA ARG A 72 7.46 -1.36 19.52
C ARG A 72 8.60 -1.79 18.62
N MET A 73 8.69 -1.17 17.46
CA MET A 73 9.69 -1.47 16.45
C MET A 73 10.67 -0.31 16.30
N GLN A 74 11.96 -0.63 16.21
CA GLN A 74 13.02 0.33 15.96
C GLN A 74 13.64 0.13 14.58
N LEU A 75 13.78 1.21 13.82
CA LEU A 75 14.57 1.19 12.59
C LEU A 75 16.05 1.33 12.92
N VAL A 76 16.87 0.43 12.38
CA VAL A 76 18.33 0.47 12.50
C VAL A 76 18.99 0.65 11.13
N ASP A 77 20.20 1.18 11.14
CA ASP A 77 20.97 1.56 9.96
C ASP A 77 21.86 0.41 9.41
N ARG A 78 22.05 -0.64 10.19
CA ARG A 78 22.91 -1.78 9.85
C ARG A 78 22.23 -3.12 10.15
N PRO A 79 22.33 -4.11 9.24
CA PRO A 79 21.63 -5.39 9.38
C PRO A 79 22.06 -6.21 10.60
N GLU A 80 23.31 -6.09 11.04
CA GLU A 80 23.84 -6.77 12.23
C GLU A 80 23.20 -6.30 13.55
N HIS A 81 22.46 -5.19 13.53
CA HIS A 81 21.70 -4.70 14.68
C HIS A 81 20.22 -5.05 14.61
N ALA A 82 19.76 -5.71 13.55
CA ALA A 82 18.36 -6.02 13.33
C ALA A 82 17.98 -7.43 13.76
N ASP A 83 16.78 -7.57 14.30
CA ASP A 83 16.12 -8.86 14.53
C ASP A 83 15.37 -9.31 13.27
N PHE A 84 14.99 -8.35 12.42
CA PHE A 84 14.34 -8.59 11.14
C PHE A 84 15.01 -7.76 10.02
N VAL A 85 15.39 -8.44 8.95
CA VAL A 85 16.10 -7.85 7.80
C VAL A 85 15.24 -8.02 6.55
N LEU A 86 14.85 -6.89 5.95
CA LEU A 86 14.20 -6.87 4.65
C LEU A 86 15.18 -6.30 3.62
N VAL A 87 15.77 -7.18 2.83
CA VAL A 87 16.63 -6.81 1.69
C VAL A 87 15.99 -7.30 0.42
N ASP A 88 16.07 -6.47 -0.61
CA ASP A 88 15.44 -6.74 -1.87
C ASP A 88 16.21 -6.10 -3.01
N ASP A 89 16.68 -6.95 -3.92
CA ASP A 89 17.34 -6.58 -5.15
C ASP A 89 16.27 -6.56 -6.26
N ALA A 90 16.19 -5.48 -7.04
CA ALA A 90 15.07 -5.19 -7.95
C ALA A 90 14.92 -6.16 -9.14
N ASP A 91 15.66 -7.27 -9.14
CA ASP A 91 15.86 -8.16 -10.27
C ASP A 91 15.11 -9.48 -10.01
N GLY A 92 13.83 -9.53 -10.37
CA GLY A 92 13.05 -10.76 -10.25
C GLY A 92 11.78 -10.70 -11.09
N GLU A 93 11.41 -11.81 -11.71
CA GLU A 93 10.17 -11.95 -12.49
C GLU A 93 8.93 -11.94 -11.58
N PRO A 94 7.76 -11.51 -12.10
CA PRO A 94 6.52 -11.51 -11.34
C PRO A 94 6.01 -12.92 -11.07
N GLY A 95 6.26 -13.40 -9.85
CA GLY A 95 5.63 -14.60 -9.30
C GLY A 95 4.25 -14.31 -8.71
N THR A 96 3.32 -15.25 -8.86
CA THR A 96 2.02 -15.21 -8.18
C THR A 96 2.15 -15.79 -6.76
N CYS A 97 1.60 -15.09 -5.76
CA CYS A 97 1.55 -15.62 -4.40
C CYS A 97 0.40 -16.62 -4.27
N ARG A 98 0.65 -17.91 -4.49
CA ARG A 98 -0.39 -18.92 -4.28
C ARG A 98 -0.73 -19.01 -2.79
N SER A 99 -2.00 -18.82 -2.45
CA SER A 99 -2.54 -18.99 -1.09
C SER A 99 -1.85 -18.12 -0.02
N ALA A 100 -1.41 -16.91 -0.38
CA ALA A 100 -0.81 -15.99 0.56
C ALA A 100 -1.85 -15.22 1.39
N ARG A 101 -1.53 -15.00 2.67
CA ARG A 101 -2.28 -14.11 3.56
C ARG A 101 -1.96 -12.67 3.22
N THR A 102 -2.99 -11.88 2.99
CA THR A 102 -2.88 -10.47 2.62
C THR A 102 -2.61 -9.58 3.82
N VAL A 103 -1.61 -8.70 3.70
CA VAL A 103 -1.21 -7.74 4.72
C VAL A 103 -1.33 -6.34 4.14
N THR A 104 -2.06 -5.48 4.83
CA THR A 104 -2.15 -4.04 4.51
C THR A 104 -1.81 -3.24 5.76
N HIS A 105 -1.23 -2.06 5.57
CA HIS A 105 -1.08 -1.09 6.65
C HIS A 105 -1.83 0.20 6.35
N ASP A 106 -2.37 0.83 7.40
CA ASP A 106 -3.04 2.13 7.33
C ASP A 106 -2.90 2.83 8.70
N GLY A 107 -2.29 4.01 8.71
CA GLY A 107 -2.11 4.81 9.93
C GLY A 107 -3.44 5.25 10.57
N SER A 108 -4.53 5.30 9.78
CA SER A 108 -5.87 5.71 10.23
C SER A 108 -6.82 4.53 10.47
N ALA A 109 -6.32 3.29 10.46
CA ALA A 109 -7.16 2.12 10.67
C ALA A 109 -7.87 2.17 12.04
N GLY A 110 -9.19 2.30 12.04
CA GLY A 110 -10.00 2.35 13.28
C GLY A 110 -10.17 1.01 13.99
N LYS A 111 -9.90 -0.12 13.31
CA LYS A 111 -9.93 -1.47 13.87
C LYS A 111 -8.75 -2.29 13.32
N PRO A 112 -7.53 -2.05 13.80
CA PRO A 112 -6.36 -2.83 13.39
C PRO A 112 -6.27 -4.14 14.17
N ASP A 113 -5.69 -5.18 13.55
CA ASP A 113 -5.34 -6.44 14.22
C ASP A 113 -4.13 -6.28 15.15
N VAL A 114 -3.24 -5.34 14.80
CA VAL A 114 -2.03 -4.95 15.51
C VAL A 114 -1.77 -3.45 15.29
N THR A 115 -1.49 -2.71 16.36
CA THR A 115 -0.89 -1.37 16.30
C THR A 115 0.62 -1.44 16.53
N VAL A 116 1.39 -0.93 15.59
CA VAL A 116 2.85 -0.84 15.65
C VAL A 116 3.27 0.60 15.87
N GLN A 117 4.10 0.82 16.89
CA GLN A 117 4.90 2.03 17.01
C GLN A 117 6.23 1.81 16.29
N LEU A 118 6.46 2.50 15.18
CA LEU A 118 7.70 2.47 14.41
C LEU A 118 8.44 3.80 14.58
N SER A 119 9.69 3.77 15.05
CA SER A 119 10.54 4.96 15.19
C SER A 119 12.02 4.58 15.13
N THR A 120 12.91 5.55 14.93
CA THR A 120 14.36 5.37 15.03
C THR A 120 14.87 5.47 16.46
N ASP A 121 14.09 6.08 17.36
CA ASP A 121 14.46 6.38 18.76
C ASP A 121 13.40 5.87 19.75
N THR A 122 12.97 4.62 19.58
CA THR A 122 12.02 3.97 20.49
C THR A 122 12.74 3.48 21.76
N LYS A 123 12.19 3.81 22.93
CA LYS A 123 12.57 3.15 24.21
C LYS A 123 11.78 1.85 24.38
N ASN A 124 12.39 0.83 24.99
CA ASN A 124 11.78 -0.49 25.21
C ASN A 124 11.34 -1.17 23.89
N VAL A 125 12.30 -1.40 23.01
CA VAL A 125 12.10 -1.99 21.69
C VAL A 125 11.80 -3.49 21.80
N ASP A 126 10.76 -3.96 21.11
CA ASP A 126 10.45 -5.38 20.97
C ASP A 126 11.23 -6.01 19.80
N TYR A 127 11.36 -5.29 18.67
CA TYR A 127 12.10 -5.74 17.49
C TYR A 127 12.83 -4.59 16.79
N ARG A 128 14.03 -4.87 16.28
CA ARG A 128 14.82 -3.99 15.41
C ARG A 128 14.71 -4.41 13.96
N LEU A 129 14.45 -3.46 13.08
CA LEU A 129 14.24 -3.67 11.66
C LEU A 129 15.32 -2.96 10.86
N TYR A 130 15.97 -3.70 9.96
CA TYR A 130 16.77 -3.14 8.89
C TYR A 130 16.05 -3.33 7.57
N VAL A 131 15.95 -2.26 6.78
CA VAL A 131 15.25 -2.28 5.49
C VAL A 131 16.14 -1.65 4.42
N ARG A 132 16.47 -2.43 3.40
CA ARG A 132 17.15 -1.99 2.19
C ARG A 132 16.43 -2.59 0.98
N SER A 133 15.42 -1.88 0.51
CA SER A 133 14.58 -2.33 -0.61
C SER A 133 14.22 -1.14 -1.50
N ALA A 134 14.18 -1.37 -2.81
CA ALA A 134 13.61 -0.44 -3.77
C ALA A 134 12.08 -0.54 -3.88
N ARG A 135 11.49 -1.64 -3.38
CA ARG A 135 10.07 -2.00 -3.59
C ARG A 135 9.22 -1.86 -2.34
N PHE A 136 9.82 -2.02 -1.16
CA PHE A 136 9.12 -2.04 0.11
C PHE A 136 9.60 -0.92 1.02
N SER A 137 8.64 -0.21 1.60
CA SER A 137 8.91 0.81 2.59
C SER A 137 9.27 0.20 3.95
N GLN A 138 9.77 1.04 4.85
CA GLN A 138 9.95 0.68 6.26
C GLN A 138 8.62 0.30 6.94
N GLN A 139 7.52 0.92 6.51
CA GLN A 139 6.18 0.61 7.00
C GLN A 139 5.69 -0.76 6.50
N ASP A 140 5.99 -1.11 5.25
CA ASP A 140 5.71 -2.45 4.69
C ASP A 140 6.44 -3.54 5.49
N ALA A 141 7.73 -3.35 5.76
CA ALA A 141 8.52 -4.28 6.56
C ALA A 141 7.94 -4.45 7.98
N ALA A 142 7.57 -3.34 8.63
CA ALA A 142 6.96 -3.36 9.96
C ALA A 142 5.60 -4.08 9.96
N ALA A 143 4.77 -3.83 8.95
CA ALA A 143 3.48 -4.49 8.80
C ALA A 143 3.63 -5.99 8.59
N LEU A 144 4.61 -6.41 7.78
CA LEU A 144 4.90 -7.80 7.52
C LEU A 144 5.30 -8.55 8.80
N LEU A 145 6.26 -8.00 9.56
CA LEU A 145 6.69 -8.58 10.82
C LEU A 145 5.54 -8.65 11.83
N ALA A 146 4.71 -7.60 11.92
CA ALA A 146 3.55 -7.57 12.80
C ALA A 146 2.51 -8.65 12.46
N ALA A 147 2.26 -8.88 11.16
CA ALA A 147 1.36 -9.94 10.70
C ALA A 147 1.88 -11.34 11.05
N MET A 148 3.18 -11.58 10.88
CA MET A 148 3.83 -12.83 11.29
C MET A 148 3.73 -13.06 12.80
N TRP A 149 4.06 -12.03 13.60
CA TRP A 149 3.95 -12.09 15.04
C TRP A 149 2.53 -12.38 15.53
N LYS A 150 1.52 -11.75 14.91
CA LYS A 150 0.11 -11.97 15.24
C LYS A 150 -0.31 -13.41 14.93
N ALA A 151 0.09 -13.93 13.77
CA ALA A 151 -0.17 -15.31 13.39
C ALA A 151 0.42 -16.29 14.40
N ASP A 152 1.66 -16.06 14.83
CA ASP A 152 2.36 -16.91 15.80
C ASP A 152 1.70 -16.90 17.18
N ARG A 153 1.26 -15.73 17.65
CA ARG A 153 0.50 -15.64 18.90
C ARG A 153 -0.84 -16.38 18.80
N GLY A 154 -1.53 -16.28 17.67
CA GLY A 154 -2.77 -17.01 17.42
C GLY A 154 -2.57 -18.53 17.50
N ARG A 155 -1.50 -19.05 16.89
CA ARG A 155 -1.14 -20.49 16.95
C ARG A 155 -0.87 -20.94 18.38
N LYS A 156 -0.03 -20.19 19.12
CA LYS A 156 0.28 -20.51 20.52
C LYS A 156 -0.97 -20.56 21.41
N VAL A 157 -1.93 -19.66 21.19
CA VAL A 157 -3.20 -19.68 21.93
C VAL A 157 -4.04 -20.90 21.56
N ALA A 158 -4.12 -21.27 20.28
CA ALA A 158 -4.84 -22.44 19.83
C ALA A 158 -4.25 -23.75 20.38
N ASP A 159 -2.92 -23.85 20.47
CA ASP A 159 -2.24 -25.02 21.02
C ASP A 159 -2.47 -25.21 22.53
N LEU A 160 -2.80 -24.13 23.25
CA LEU A 160 -3.09 -24.14 24.67
C LEU A 160 -4.58 -24.37 25.00
N ALA A 161 -5.46 -24.32 24.00
CA ALA A 161 -6.89 -24.58 24.22
C ALA A 161 -7.13 -26.09 24.45
N PRO A 162 -7.89 -26.50 25.48
CA PRO A 162 -8.24 -27.90 25.69
C PRO A 162 -9.03 -28.42 24.47
N ARG A 163 -8.69 -29.61 24.01
CA ARG A 163 -9.36 -30.30 22.90
C ARG A 163 -10.63 -31.00 23.35
#